data_AF-A0A938D0U1-F1
#
_entry.id   AF-A0A938D0U1-F1
#
_cell.length_a   1.000
_cell.length_b   1.000
_cell.length_c   1.000
_cell.angle_alpha   90.00
_cell.angle_beta   90.00
_cell.angle_gamma   90.00
#
_symmetry.space_group_name_H-M   'P 1'
#
loop_
_entity.id
_entity.type
_entity.pdbx_description
1 polymer ?
#
loop_
_entity_poly.entity_id
_entity_poly.type
_entity_poly.pdbx_seq_one_letter_code
_entity_poly.pdbx_strand_id
1 'polypeptide(L)'
;MAAPSLSRIAVLGAGAWGTALAVTARRAGCTVTLWARSPAAAAGIEATRENARRLPGIRLEPEIAVTADMDAARAGADAVLMVVPMAAVRVTAASLAGALRPGVPVAMCAKGIEPVTGLFPAEIVAGLLPEAAVAVLSGPTFAAEVAAGKPTAVTLACREEAIAT
;
A
#
# COMPACT_ATOMS: atom_id res chain seq x y z
N MET A 1 1.33 -4.69 -25.32
CA MET A 1 0.95 -3.31 -24.91
C MET A 1 1.94 -2.88 -23.84
N ALA A 2 2.44 -1.65 -23.85
CA ALA A 2 3.32 -1.16 -22.77
C ALA A 2 2.51 -1.13 -21.46
N ALA A 3 3.09 -1.60 -20.36
CA ALA A 3 2.48 -1.47 -19.05
C ALA A 3 2.22 0.02 -18.75
N PRO A 4 1.07 0.38 -18.14
CA PRO A 4 0.81 1.77 -17.76
C PRO A 4 1.93 2.26 -16.83
N SER A 5 2.38 3.51 -17.00
CA SER A 5 3.36 4.09 -16.10
C SER A 5 2.74 4.24 -14.71
N LEU A 6 3.14 3.39 -13.76
CA LEU A 6 2.70 3.45 -12.37
C LEU A 6 3.41 4.58 -11.64
N SER A 7 2.99 5.81 -11.88
CA SER A 7 3.68 7.01 -11.37
C SER A 7 3.11 7.51 -10.05
N ARG A 8 1.83 7.25 -9.75
CA ARG A 8 1.19 7.60 -8.47
C ARG A 8 0.79 6.37 -7.69
N ILE A 9 1.38 6.18 -6.51
CA ILE A 9 1.14 5.03 -5.63
C ILE A 9 0.44 5.48 -4.35
N ALA A 10 -0.72 4.90 -4.07
CA ALA A 10 -1.40 5.02 -2.79
C ALA A 10 -0.97 3.88 -1.86
N VAL A 11 -0.41 4.18 -0.70
CA VAL A 11 0.00 3.19 0.30
C VAL A 11 -1.00 3.22 1.46
N LEU A 12 -1.88 2.23 1.51
CA LEU A 12 -2.95 2.16 2.50
C LEU A 12 -2.47 1.38 3.73
N GLY A 13 -1.99 2.12 4.73
CA GLY A 13 -1.60 1.59 6.03
C GLY A 13 -0.23 2.08 6.49
N ALA A 14 -0.20 3.12 7.31
CA ALA A 14 1.01 3.67 7.94
C ALA A 14 1.56 2.83 9.12
N GLY A 15 1.64 1.50 8.94
CA GLY A 15 2.45 0.63 9.78
C GLY A 15 3.92 0.66 9.35
N ALA A 16 4.77 -0.13 10.02
CA ALA A 16 6.20 -0.19 9.70
C ALA A 16 6.43 -0.53 8.22
N TRP A 17 5.74 -1.55 7.72
CA TRP A 17 5.88 -2.01 6.34
C TRP A 17 5.33 -1.03 5.32
N GLY A 18 4.16 -0.42 5.57
CA GLY A 18 3.62 0.57 4.65
C GLY A 18 4.47 1.84 4.60
N THR A 19 5.03 2.29 5.73
CA THR A 19 5.99 3.40 5.72
C THR A 19 7.25 3.04 4.94
N ALA A 20 7.78 1.81 5.09
CA ALA A 20 8.92 1.36 4.30
C ALA A 20 8.61 1.33 2.79
N LEU A 21 7.45 0.79 2.39
CA LEU A 21 7.03 0.76 0.99
C LEU A 21 6.79 2.16 0.42
N ALA A 22 6.26 3.09 1.21
CA ALA A 22 6.10 4.48 0.78
C ALA A 22 7.46 5.14 0.48
N VAL A 23 8.46 4.92 1.35
CA VAL A 23 9.83 5.38 1.13
C VAL A 23 10.45 4.71 -0.10
N THR A 24 10.30 3.40 -0.25
CA THR A 24 10.82 2.65 -1.40
C THR A 24 10.20 3.13 -2.72
N ALA A 25 8.87 3.30 -2.76
CA ALA A 25 8.17 3.81 -3.94
C ALA A 25 8.62 5.23 -4.30
N ARG A 26 8.80 6.10 -3.29
CA ARG A 26 9.29 7.46 -3.50
C ARG A 26 10.71 7.47 -4.08
N ARG A 27 11.60 6.64 -3.55
CA ARG A 27 12.97 6.45 -4.07
C ARG A 27 12.99 5.93 -5.50
N ALA A 28 12.01 5.10 -5.88
CA ALA A 28 11.82 4.65 -7.25
C ALA A 28 11.24 5.74 -8.18
N GLY A 29 11.03 6.96 -7.69
CA GLY A 29 10.56 8.11 -8.48
C GLY A 29 9.05 8.28 -8.52
N CYS A 30 8.28 7.50 -7.76
CA CYS A 30 6.82 7.63 -7.73
C CYS A 30 6.37 8.82 -6.88
N THR A 31 5.24 9.41 -7.26
CA THR A 31 4.44 10.25 -6.36
C THR A 31 3.71 9.35 -5.38
N VAL A 32 3.86 9.58 -4.08
CA VAL A 32 3.35 8.67 -3.05
C VAL A 32 2.42 9.40 -2.10
N THR A 33 1.26 8.79 -1.83
CA THR A 33 0.40 9.18 -0.71
C THR A 33 0.34 8.03 0.30
N LEU A 34 0.78 8.29 1.53
CA LEU A 34 0.72 7.36 2.65
C LEU A 34 -0.55 7.63 3.49
N TRP A 35 -1.44 6.66 3.53
CA TRP A 35 -2.64 6.75 4.36
C TRP A 35 -2.43 6.12 5.73
N ALA A 36 -2.75 6.89 6.78
CA ALA A 36 -2.85 6.42 8.14
C ALA A 36 -4.31 6.48 8.62
N ARG A 37 -4.86 5.37 9.11
CA ARG A 37 -6.26 5.33 9.58
C ARG A 37 -6.60 6.40 10.63
N SER A 38 -5.67 6.68 11.53
CA SER A 38 -5.89 7.62 12.63
C SER A 38 -5.50 9.03 12.17
N PRO A 39 -6.39 10.02 12.25
CA PRO A 39 -6.06 11.42 11.98
C PRO A 39 -4.89 11.92 12.84
N ALA A 40 -4.85 11.55 14.12
CA ALA A 40 -3.75 11.89 15.01
C ALA A 40 -2.42 11.26 14.57
N ALA A 41 -2.44 10.02 14.09
CA ALA A 41 -1.24 9.38 13.54
C ALA A 41 -0.78 10.05 12.23
N ALA A 42 -1.70 10.35 11.31
CA ALA A 42 -1.39 11.06 10.07
C ALA A 42 -0.77 12.43 10.36
N ALA A 43 -1.41 13.25 11.20
CA ALA A 43 -0.94 14.57 11.58
C ALA A 43 0.43 14.51 12.29
N GLY A 44 0.62 13.51 13.17
CA GLY A 44 1.91 13.30 13.83
C GLY A 44 3.03 13.00 12.84
N ILE A 45 2.81 12.06 11.91
CA ILE A 45 3.79 11.70 10.88
C ILE A 45 4.05 12.88 9.93
N GLU A 46 3.01 13.61 9.53
CA GLU A 46 3.11 14.77 8.65
C GLU A 46 3.92 15.89 9.31
N ALA A 47 3.71 16.16 10.60
CA ALA A 47 4.41 17.21 11.33
C ALA A 47 5.89 16.85 11.59
N THR A 48 6.18 15.60 11.98
CA THR A 48 7.55 15.17 12.30
C THR A 48 8.34 14.71 11.09
N ARG A 49 7.64 14.41 9.98
CA ARG A 49 8.17 13.67 8.83
C ARG A 49 8.81 12.34 9.21
N GLU A 50 8.32 11.70 10.28
CA GLU A 50 8.82 10.41 10.77
C GLU A 50 7.69 9.61 11.43
N ASN A 51 7.56 8.33 11.10
CA ASN A 51 6.67 7.42 11.82
C ASN A 51 7.38 6.75 13.00
N ALA A 52 7.86 7.56 13.95
CA ALA A 52 8.75 7.12 15.03
C ALA A 52 8.20 5.94 15.84
N ARG A 53 6.87 5.87 15.99
CA ARG A 53 6.19 4.78 16.72
C ARG A 53 6.26 3.43 16.00
N ARG A 54 6.30 3.40 14.66
CA ARG A 54 6.23 2.17 13.86
C ARG A 54 7.52 1.86 13.13
N LEU A 55 8.28 2.87 12.75
CA LEU A 55 9.53 2.76 12.00
C LEU A 55 10.48 3.89 12.38
N PRO A 56 11.08 3.83 13.59
CA PRO A 56 11.96 4.89 14.08
C PRO A 56 13.24 5.03 13.26
N GLY A 57 13.74 6.26 13.16
CA GLY A 57 14.98 6.61 12.46
C GLY A 57 14.86 6.74 10.94
N ILE A 58 13.66 6.58 10.38
CA ILE A 58 13.39 6.73 8.94
C ILE A 58 12.61 8.01 8.68
N ARG A 59 13.28 9.01 8.12
CA ARG A 59 12.66 10.27 7.70
C ARG A 59 11.93 10.09 6.37
N LEU A 60 10.70 10.58 6.31
CA LEU A 60 9.90 10.66 5.09
C LEU A 60 10.32 11.91 4.30
N GLU A 61 10.60 11.74 3.02
CA GLU A 61 10.79 12.84 2.08
C GLU A 61 9.54 13.74 2.06
N PRO A 62 9.68 15.08 1.99
CA PRO A 62 8.54 16.02 2.00
C PRO A 62 7.45 15.71 0.96
N GLU A 63 7.83 15.11 -0.16
CA GLU A 63 6.95 14.78 -1.29
C GLU A 63 6.06 13.55 -1.04
N ILE A 64 6.31 12.78 0.02
CA ILE A 64 5.39 11.73 0.45
C ILE A 64 4.22 12.42 1.18
N ALA A 65 3.08 12.58 0.53
CA ALA A 65 1.90 13.13 1.17
C ALA A 65 1.40 12.17 2.27
N VAL A 66 1.08 12.66 3.46
CA VAL A 66 0.50 11.84 4.53
C VAL A 66 -0.90 12.33 4.86
N THR A 67 -1.86 11.41 4.92
CA THR A 67 -3.27 11.77 5.17
C THR A 67 -4.00 10.67 5.93
N ALA A 68 -5.10 11.05 6.60
CA ALA A 68 -6.10 10.11 7.12
C ALA A 68 -7.38 10.06 6.28
N ASP A 69 -7.49 10.93 5.28
CA ASP A 69 -8.59 10.95 4.33
C ASP A 69 -8.35 9.88 3.25
N MET A 70 -9.25 8.90 3.17
CA MET A 70 -9.17 7.80 2.21
C MET A 70 -9.35 8.29 0.77
N ASP A 71 -10.21 9.27 0.55
CA ASP A 71 -10.49 9.80 -0.78
C ASP A 71 -9.28 10.58 -1.31
N ALA A 72 -8.68 11.41 -0.45
CA ALA A 72 -7.41 12.06 -0.77
C ALA A 72 -6.28 11.04 -1.02
N ALA A 73 -6.26 9.94 -0.27
CA ALA A 73 -5.22 8.91 -0.42
C ALA A 73 -5.27 8.18 -1.76
N ARG A 74 -6.47 7.81 -2.22
CA ARG A 74 -6.68 7.05 -3.47
C ARG A 74 -6.81 7.94 -4.72
N ALA A 75 -6.93 9.26 -4.55
CA ALA A 75 -7.19 10.19 -5.64
C ALA A 75 -6.11 10.09 -6.75
N GLY A 76 -6.55 9.70 -7.94
CA GLY A 76 -5.70 9.57 -9.13
C GLY A 76 -4.64 8.48 -9.05
N ALA A 77 -4.72 7.56 -8.08
CA ALA A 77 -3.74 6.48 -7.93
C ALA A 77 -3.68 5.62 -9.20
N ASP A 78 -2.45 5.32 -9.65
CA ASP A 78 -2.19 4.38 -10.73
C ASP A 78 -2.02 2.97 -10.18
N ALA A 79 -1.62 2.83 -8.90
CA ALA A 79 -1.62 1.59 -8.15
C ALA A 79 -1.88 1.82 -6.64
N VAL A 80 -2.39 0.79 -5.98
CA VAL A 80 -2.65 0.77 -4.54
C VAL A 80 -1.85 -0.35 -3.88
N LEU A 81 -1.06 -0.03 -2.86
CA LEU A 81 -0.48 -1.01 -1.95
C LEU A 81 -1.39 -1.13 -0.72
N MET A 82 -2.06 -2.26 -0.54
CA MET A 82 -2.90 -2.51 0.63
C MET A 82 -2.06 -3.16 1.74
N VAL A 83 -1.64 -2.34 2.70
CA VAL A 83 -0.67 -2.70 3.76
C VAL A 83 -1.29 -2.63 5.16
N VAL A 84 -2.62 -2.73 5.24
CA VAL A 84 -3.33 -2.82 6.52
C VAL A 84 -3.22 -4.23 7.13
N PRO A 85 -3.31 -4.39 8.46
CA PRO A 85 -3.41 -5.71 9.08
C PRO A 85 -4.60 -6.51 8.53
N MET A 86 -4.53 -7.84 8.58
CA MET A 86 -5.57 -8.74 8.06
C MET A 86 -6.99 -8.36 8.52
N ALA A 87 -7.18 -8.06 9.81
CA ALA A 87 -8.46 -7.67 10.41
C ALA A 87 -9.09 -6.41 9.79
N ALA A 88 -8.34 -5.65 9.01
CA ALA A 88 -8.79 -4.43 8.37
C ALA A 88 -8.94 -4.52 6.85
N VAL A 89 -8.50 -5.62 6.22
CA VAL A 89 -8.48 -5.75 4.76
C VAL A 89 -9.88 -5.53 4.19
N ARG A 90 -10.90 -6.20 4.74
CA ARG A 90 -12.28 -6.10 4.24
C ARG A 90 -12.83 -4.68 4.27
N VAL A 91 -12.73 -3.99 5.41
CA VAL A 91 -13.26 -2.62 5.55
C VAL A 91 -12.49 -1.63 4.67
N THR A 92 -11.17 -1.79 4.56
CA THR A 92 -10.36 -0.94 3.68
C THR A 92 -10.65 -1.21 2.21
N ALA A 93 -10.79 -2.46 1.78
CA ALA A 93 -11.19 -2.81 0.43
C ALA A 93 -12.59 -2.28 0.08
N ALA A 94 -13.56 -2.39 0.99
CA ALA A 94 -14.90 -1.85 0.80
C ALA A 94 -14.89 -0.33 0.57
N SER A 95 -14.00 0.41 1.24
CA SER A 95 -13.85 1.86 1.02
C SER A 95 -13.28 2.26 -0.35
N LEU A 96 -12.77 1.29 -1.13
CA LEU A 96 -12.27 1.50 -2.49
C LEU A 96 -13.29 1.09 -3.57
N ALA A 97 -14.40 0.46 -3.19
CA ALA A 97 -15.38 -0.05 -4.14
C ALA A 97 -16.06 1.08 -4.92
N GLY A 98 -16.08 0.97 -6.26
CA GLY A 98 -16.57 2.01 -7.17
C GLY A 98 -15.72 3.29 -7.20
N ALA A 99 -14.58 3.28 -6.52
CA ALA A 99 -13.78 4.46 -6.24
C ALA A 99 -12.44 4.46 -7.02
N LEU A 100 -12.00 3.30 -7.49
CA LEU A 100 -10.82 3.16 -8.35
C LEU A 100 -11.24 3.13 -9.82
N ARG A 101 -10.34 3.59 -10.69
CA ARG A 101 -10.51 3.37 -12.13
C ARG A 101 -10.42 1.85 -12.42
N PRO A 102 -11.15 1.32 -13.41
CA PRO A 102 -11.03 -0.07 -13.81
C PRO A 102 -9.59 -0.42 -14.18
N GLY A 103 -9.11 -1.59 -13.76
CA GLY A 103 -7.77 -2.09 -14.02
C GLY A 103 -6.66 -1.51 -13.13
N VAL A 104 -6.96 -0.59 -12.20
CA VAL A 104 -5.96 -0.11 -11.22
C VAL A 104 -5.46 -1.30 -10.40
N PRO A 105 -4.14 -1.55 -10.34
CA PRO A 105 -3.61 -2.66 -9.59
C PRO A 105 -3.75 -2.42 -8.08
N VAL A 106 -4.18 -3.46 -7.37
CA VAL A 106 -4.23 -3.49 -5.91
C VAL A 106 -3.33 -4.63 -5.42
N ALA A 107 -2.14 -4.25 -4.95
CA ALA A 107 -1.15 -5.20 -4.43
C ALA A 107 -1.38 -5.43 -2.94
N MET A 108 -1.67 -6.68 -2.59
CA MET A 108 -1.84 -7.13 -1.22
C MET A 108 -0.50 -7.34 -0.55
N CYS A 109 -0.26 -6.60 0.53
CA CYS A 109 0.90 -6.77 1.39
C CYS A 109 0.52 -7.38 2.76
N ALA A 110 -0.78 -7.45 3.07
CA ALA A 110 -1.30 -8.12 4.24
C ALA A 110 -1.07 -9.64 4.15
N LYS A 111 -0.75 -10.26 5.28
CA LYS A 111 -0.61 -11.72 5.42
C LYS A 111 -1.60 -12.22 6.46
N GLY A 112 -2.18 -13.39 6.24
CA GLY A 112 -3.15 -14.02 7.14
C GLY A 112 -4.38 -14.54 6.41
N ILE A 113 -5.37 -14.95 7.20
CA ILE A 113 -6.66 -15.46 6.75
C ILE A 113 -7.75 -14.75 7.57
N GLU A 114 -8.88 -14.40 6.96
CA GLU A 114 -10.02 -13.86 7.70
C GLU A 114 -10.72 -14.98 8.50
N PRO A 115 -10.81 -14.88 9.84
CA PRO A 115 -11.30 -15.99 10.65
C PRO A 115 -12.72 -16.44 10.32
N VAL A 116 -13.60 -15.50 9.93
CA VAL A 116 -15.02 -15.79 9.71
C VAL A 116 -15.26 -16.49 8.38
N THR A 117 -14.56 -16.07 7.32
CA THR A 117 -14.82 -16.55 5.96
C THR A 117 -13.79 -17.57 5.47
N GLY A 118 -12.64 -17.68 6.13
CA GLY A 118 -11.52 -18.49 5.67
C GLY A 118 -10.79 -17.92 4.44
N LEU A 119 -11.16 -16.72 3.99
CA LEU A 119 -10.58 -16.12 2.78
C LEU A 119 -9.22 -15.47 3.06
N PHE A 120 -8.32 -15.58 2.09
CA PHE A 120 -7.08 -14.83 2.01
C PHE A 120 -7.34 -13.37 1.63
N PRO A 121 -6.41 -12.44 1.96
CA PRO A 121 -6.55 -11.01 1.62
C PRO A 121 -6.88 -10.76 0.15
N ALA A 122 -6.21 -11.46 -0.78
CA ALA A 122 -6.40 -11.28 -2.21
C ALA A 122 -7.80 -11.72 -2.67
N GLU A 123 -8.36 -12.77 -2.06
CA GLU A 123 -9.72 -13.25 -2.38
C GLU A 123 -10.79 -12.26 -1.89
N ILE A 124 -10.58 -11.67 -0.71
CA ILE A 124 -11.47 -10.62 -0.18
C ILE A 124 -11.47 -9.41 -1.11
N VAL A 125 -10.28 -8.98 -1.55
CA VAL A 125 -10.15 -7.82 -2.45
C VAL A 125 -10.74 -8.13 -3.82
N ALA A 126 -10.46 -9.29 -4.41
CA ALA A 126 -11.04 -9.69 -5.69
C ALA A 126 -12.58 -9.74 -5.64
N GLY A 127 -13.17 -10.17 -4.51
CA GLY A 127 -14.61 -10.20 -4.34
C GLY A 127 -15.27 -8.82 -4.16
N LEU A 128 -14.55 -7.85 -3.57
CA LEU A 128 -15.08 -6.49 -3.32
C LEU A 128 -14.74 -5.49 -4.43
N LEU A 129 -13.63 -5.70 -5.14
CA LEU A 129 -13.10 -4.86 -6.19
C LEU A 129 -12.91 -5.70 -7.47
N PRO A 130 -14.00 -6.17 -8.11
CA PRO A 130 -13.92 -7.09 -9.25
C PRO A 130 -13.24 -6.47 -10.49
N GLU A 131 -13.18 -5.13 -10.55
CA GLU A 131 -12.54 -4.40 -11.64
C GLU A 131 -11.06 -4.09 -11.37
N ALA A 132 -10.54 -4.39 -10.17
CA ALA A 132 -9.14 -4.17 -9.84
C ALA A 132 -8.26 -5.34 -10.29
N ALA A 133 -7.04 -5.05 -10.75
CA ALA A 133 -6.05 -6.08 -11.02
C ALA A 133 -5.35 -6.47 -9.71
N VAL A 134 -5.63 -7.65 -9.18
CA VAL A 134 -5.15 -8.04 -7.83
C VAL A 134 -3.78 -8.70 -7.92
N ALA A 135 -2.83 -8.17 -7.14
CA ALA A 135 -1.51 -8.76 -6.96
C ALA A 135 -1.23 -9.07 -5.49
N VAL A 136 -0.22 -9.88 -5.22
CA VAL A 136 0.29 -10.17 -3.88
C VAL A 136 1.79 -9.91 -3.85
N LEU A 137 2.22 -9.11 -2.89
CA LEU A 137 3.64 -8.83 -2.65
C LEU A 137 4.10 -9.57 -1.39
N SER A 138 5.08 -10.44 -1.53
CA SER A 138 5.60 -11.27 -0.43
C SER A 138 7.10 -11.51 -0.54
N GLY A 139 7.76 -11.80 0.59
CA GLY A 139 9.20 -12.05 0.67
C GLY A 139 9.74 -11.88 2.10
N PRO A 140 11.04 -12.18 2.31
CA PRO A 140 11.75 -11.86 3.55
C PRO A 140 12.07 -10.37 3.62
N THR A 141 11.18 -9.58 4.22
CA THR A 141 11.23 -8.12 4.15
C THR A 141 11.09 -7.47 5.52
N PHE A 142 12.21 -7.26 6.21
CA PHE A 142 12.22 -6.43 7.41
C PHE A 142 12.04 -4.97 7.03
N ALA A 143 11.00 -4.32 7.56
CA ALA A 143 10.63 -2.96 7.18
C ALA A 143 11.78 -1.94 7.36
N ALA A 144 12.52 -2.03 8.46
CA ALA A 144 13.66 -1.14 8.72
C ALA A 144 14.77 -1.30 7.68
N GLU A 145 15.02 -2.52 7.20
CA GLU A 145 16.08 -2.79 6.22
C GLU A 145 15.71 -2.28 4.84
N VAL A 146 14.46 -2.52 4.43
CA VAL A 146 13.91 -2.00 3.17
C VAL A 146 13.89 -0.48 3.17
N ALA A 147 13.42 0.12 4.26
CA ALA A 147 13.42 1.56 4.42
C ALA A 147 14.84 2.15 4.49
N ALA A 148 15.83 1.40 4.97
CA ALA A 148 17.24 1.81 4.92
C ALA A 148 17.90 1.59 3.54
N GLY A 149 17.18 1.01 2.56
CA GLY A 149 17.72 0.74 1.23
C GLY A 149 18.70 -0.44 1.19
N LYS A 150 18.65 -1.33 2.18
CA LYS A 150 19.45 -2.56 2.15
C LYS A 150 18.94 -3.52 1.06
N PRO A 151 19.81 -4.36 0.49
CA PRO A 151 19.41 -5.36 -0.49
C PRO A 151 18.24 -6.20 0.03
N THR A 152 17.15 -6.23 -0.73
CA THR A 152 15.92 -6.99 -0.40
C THR A 152 15.34 -7.55 -1.68
N ALA A 153 14.86 -8.79 -1.62
CA ALA A 153 14.12 -9.41 -2.71
C ALA A 153 12.67 -9.65 -2.30
N VAL A 154 11.74 -9.37 -3.23
CA VAL A 154 10.31 -9.65 -3.08
C VAL A 154 9.79 -10.33 -4.33
N THR A 155 8.76 -11.13 -4.16
CA THR A 155 7.96 -11.71 -5.23
C THR A 155 6.66 -10.92 -5.33
N LEU A 156 6.34 -10.48 -6.56
CA LEU A 156 5.02 -10.00 -6.92
C LEU A 156 4.30 -11.11 -7.70
N ALA A 157 3.19 -11.61 -7.17
CA ALA A 157 2.36 -12.62 -7.82
C ALA A 157 1.05 -11.97 -8.29
N CYS A 158 0.71 -12.10 -9.56
CA CYS A 158 -0.51 -11.58 -10.16
C CYS A 158 -0.97 -12.52 -11.28
N ARG A 159 -2.23 -12.39 -11.72
CA ARG A 159 -2.75 -13.15 -12.85
C ARG A 159 -2.48 -12.45 -14.18
N GLU A 160 -2.52 -11.12 -14.17
CA GLU A 160 -2.38 -10.27 -15.34
C GLU A 160 -0.90 -9.94 -15.58
N GLU A 161 -0.34 -10.44 -16.67
CA GLU A 161 1.07 -10.20 -17.05
C GLU A 161 1.41 -8.71 -17.16
N ALA A 162 0.42 -7.88 -17.53
CA ALA A 162 0.58 -6.42 -17.68
C ALA A 162 0.98 -5.69 -16.39
N ILE A 163 0.83 -6.31 -15.22
CA ILE A 163 1.20 -5.73 -13.91
C ILE A 163 2.33 -6.52 -13.23
N ALA A 164 2.98 -7.43 -13.95
CA ALA A 164 4.03 -8.32 -13.44
C ALA A 164 5.46 -7.77 -13.61
N THR A 165 5.63 -6.59 -14.21
CA THR A 165 6.91 -5.97 -14.62
C THR A 165 7.06 -4.57 -14.07
#